data_AF-A0A529XZH0-F1
#
_entry.id   AF-A0A529XZH0-F1
#
_cell.length_a   1.000
_cell.length_b   1.000
_cell.length_c   1.000
_cell.angle_alpha   90.00
_cell.angle_beta   90.00
_cell.angle_gamma   90.00
#
_symmetry.space_group_name_H-M   'P 1'
#
loop_
_entity.id
_entity.type
_entity.pdbx_description
1 polymer ?
#
loop_
_entity_poly.entity_id
_entity_poly.type
_entity_poly.pdbx_seq_one_letter_code
_entity_poly.pdbx_strand_id
1 'polypeptide(L)' 'MTHLILDKVSVHYDGQPAPAVERVSLDIAKGDFVVLVG' A
#
# COMPACT_ATOMS: atom_id res chain seq x y z
N MET A 1 -2.59 -20.26 1.81
CA MET A 1 -2.80 -19.43 3.01
C MET A 1 -2.17 -18.08 2.73
N THR A 2 -2.92 -16.98 2.80
CA THR A 2 -2.49 -15.68 2.29
C THR A 2 -2.08 -14.73 3.43
N HIS A 3 -0.91 -14.13 3.26
CA HIS A 3 -0.29 -13.07 4.06
C HIS A 3 0.03 -11.94 3.06
N LEU A 4 -0.25 -10.68 3.40
CA LEU A 4 -0.02 -9.55 2.49
C LEU A 4 1.16 -8.73 2.99
N ILE A 5 2.20 -8.64 2.15
CA ILE A 5 3.36 -7.78 2.37
C ILE A 5 3.43 -6.80 1.20
N LEU A 6 3.48 -5.52 1.52
CA LEU A 6 3.87 -4.44 0.62
C LEU A 6 5.15 -3.84 1.18
N ASP A 7 6.20 -3.75 0.37
CA ASP A 7 7.44 -3.09 0.78
C ASP A 7 7.74 -1.90 -0.14
N LYS A 8 7.76 -0.70 0.45
CA LYS A 8 8.09 0.59 -0.19
C LYS A 8 7.36 0.81 -1.51
N VAL A 9 6.11 0.37 -1.57
CA VAL A 9 5.26 0.48 -2.76
C VAL A 9 4.97 1.95 -3.03
N SER A 10 5.21 2.35 -4.28
CA SER A 10 4.83 3.66 -4.78
C SER A 10 3.99 3.49 -6.03
N VAL A 11 2.96 4.33 -6.19
CA VAL A 11 2.07 4.33 -7.35
C VAL A 11 2.06 5.72 -7.93
N HIS A 12 2.35 5.82 -9.22
CA HIS A 12 2.34 7.07 -9.97
C HIS A 12 1.51 6.86 -11.22
N TYR A 13 0.49 7.70 -11.41
CA TYR A 13 -0.30 7.72 -12.63
C TYR A 13 0.32 8.67 -13.65
N ASP A 14 0.26 8.30 -14.92
CA ASP A 14 0.80 9.10 -16.02
C ASP A 14 0.21 10.52 -16.02
N GLY A 15 1.07 11.51 -16.27
CA GLY A 15 0.68 12.92 -16.33
C GLY A 15 0.48 13.61 -14.98
N GLN A 16 0.55 12.90 -13.85
CA GLN A 16 0.54 13.53 -12.53
C GLN A 16 1.94 14.05 -12.15
N PRO A 17 2.06 15.22 -11.50
CA PRO A 17 3.36 15.76 -11.09
C PRO A 17 3.95 15.06 -9.85
N ALA A 18 3.13 14.37 -9.06
CA ALA A 18 3.52 13.68 -7.84
C ALA A 18 2.90 12.26 -7.78
N PRO A 19 3.53 11.33 -7.04
CA PRO A 19 2.98 9.99 -6.86
C PRO A 19 1.67 10.03 -6.04
N ALA A 20 0.76 9.11 -6.36
CA ALA A 20 -0.50 8.91 -5.62
C ALA A 20 -0.29 8.09 -4.33
N VAL A 21 0.69 7.19 -4.33
CA VAL A 21 1.15 6.48 -3.14
C VAL A 21 2.67 6.59 -3.12
N GLU A 22 3.26 7.01 -2.00
CA GLU A 22 4.70 7.19 -1.88
C GLU A 22 5.28 6.27 -0.80
N ARG A 23 6.11 5.32 -1.22
CA ARG A 23 6.97 4.47 -0.37
C ARG A 23 6.25 3.81 0.82
N VAL A 24 5.02 3.32 0.60
CA VAL A 24 4.23 2.66 1.64
C VAL A 24 4.71 1.23 1.86
N SER A 25 4.98 0.88 3.12
CA SER A 25 5.19 -0.50 3.55
C SER A 25 4.05 -0.94 4.47
N LEU A 26 3.50 -2.12 4.21
CA LEU A 26 2.42 -2.73 4.98
C LEU A 26 2.74 -4.22 5.19
N ASP A 27 2.57 -4.68 6.42
CA ASP A 27 2.64 -6.09 6.79
C ASP A 27 1.32 -6.42 7.50
N ILE A 28 0.47 -7.21 6.84
CA ILE A 28 -0.87 -7.51 7.32
C ILE A 28 -0.95 -9.01 7.58
N ALA A 29 -1.06 -9.37 8.86
CA ALA A 29 -1.10 -10.75 9.29
C ALA A 29 -2.44 -11.41 8.98
N LYS A 30 -2.44 -12.74 8.96
CA LYS A 30 -3.67 -13.51 8.77
C LYS A 30 -4.63 -13.24 9.93
N GLY A 31 -5.86 -12.84 9.60
CA GLY A 31 -6.93 -12.59 10.57
C GLY A 31 -7.02 -11.14 11.02
N ASP A 32 -6.07 -10.28 10.60
CA ASP A 32 -6.17 -8.85 10.82
C ASP A 32 -7.31 -8.26 9.98
N PHE A 33 -8.06 -7.35 10.61
CA PHE A 33 -9.06 -6.53 9.93
C PHE A 33 -8.48 -5.11 9.78
N VAL A 34 -8.19 -4.73 8.55
CA VAL A 34 -7.55 -3.44 8.24
C VAL A 34 -8.55 -2.54 7.54
N VAL A 35 -8.67 -1.31 8.03
CA VAL A 35 -9.46 -0.24 7.40
C VAL A 35 -8.50 0.85 6.94
N LEU A 36 -8.55 1.17 5.64
CA LEU A 36 -7.85 2.33 5.08
C LEU A 36 -8.82 3.50 5.05
N VAL A 37 -8.41 4.63 5.64
CA VAL A 37 -9.16 5.88 5.67
C VAL A 37 -8.31 7.01 5.11
N GLY A 38 -8.93 7.93 4.38
CA GLY A 38 -8.25 9.03 3.68
C GLY A 38 -9.16 9.64 2.63
#